data_AF-A0A9Q0R886-F1
#
_entry.id   AF-A0A9Q0R886-F1
#
_cell.length_a   1.000
_cell.length_b   1.000
_cell.length_c   1.000
_cell.angle_alpha   90.00
_cell.angle_beta   90.00
_cell.angle_gamma   90.00
#
_symmetry.space_group_name_H-M   'P 1'
#
loop_
_entity.id
_entity.type
_entity.pdbx_description
1 polymer ?
#
loop_
_entity_poly.entity_id
_entity_poly.type
_entity_poly.pdbx_seq_one_letter_code
_entity_poly.pdbx_strand_id
1 'polypeptide(L)'
;MSDFVPPIFLSIIKKPPNLQIIKDLCSNPQNLQIENLSPLHWAIFHQVDFEIIKIICESGFDLNNFKTSVFEYSLINYPSIQILKILIENGAYFPKNINLFVYCVENSQNFEVFQYICELGGNINIVGLNSVLHSICIFGCDISFAKTALKYGADPKMINGFEPIHYAKDQEMKDLLLNYHTLVDDLLSFLHQQQVNDLIIKTKDKEITANKTILKARITEEEMTKLLHFFKNINSQEVMHYLEIIYGGILPKKENFEFMHEFERIFPNFRKNLLFRKNVVLDIQRLFYDEESKDFEIIFGSTSIKAHKAILAARSALFQHMFISVNDNSNSVHDYTQKDPQIFQYFLKFLYFDDIDSDLPQKFIEDLEDCIDFYQLHPNCLLTEKLNEIKIEK
;
A
#
# COMPACT_ATOMS: atom_id res chain seq x y z
N MET A 1 28.82 40.62 15.99
CA MET A 1 29.94 39.74 15.60
C MET A 1 29.87 39.63 14.10
N SER A 2 30.94 39.88 13.37
CA SER A 2 30.95 39.69 11.92
C SER A 2 30.72 38.21 11.61
N ASP A 3 29.60 37.91 10.97
CA ASP A 3 29.18 36.55 10.61
C ASP A 3 30.20 35.91 9.66
N PHE A 4 31.18 35.19 10.21
CA PHE A 4 32.14 34.43 9.44
C PHE A 4 31.42 33.22 8.87
N VAL A 5 30.94 33.32 7.63
CA VAL A 5 30.41 32.17 6.87
C VAL A 5 31.59 31.26 6.55
N PRO A 6 31.61 30.01 7.05
CA PRO A 6 32.74 29.12 6.83
C PRO A 6 33.04 28.86 5.33
N PRO A 7 34.31 28.67 4.93
CA PRO A 7 34.70 28.57 3.51
C PRO A 7 33.95 27.52 2.70
N ILE A 8 33.55 26.41 3.35
CA ILE A 8 32.78 25.34 2.73
C ILE A 8 31.45 25.83 2.15
N PHE A 9 30.70 26.65 2.88
CA PHE A 9 29.42 27.18 2.40
C PHE A 9 29.57 28.12 1.21
N LEU A 10 30.60 28.97 1.22
CA LEU A 10 30.91 29.85 0.09
C LEU A 10 31.33 29.05 -1.15
N SER A 11 32.09 27.97 -0.95
CA SER A 11 32.54 27.11 -2.05
C SER A 11 31.39 26.37 -2.75
N ILE A 12 30.38 25.95 -1.99
CA ILE A 12 29.21 25.21 -2.47
C ILE A 12 28.36 26.04 -3.42
N ILE A 13 28.14 27.31 -3.12
CA ILE A 13 27.24 28.19 -3.90
C ILE A 13 27.96 28.97 -5.01
N LYS A 14 29.29 28.84 -5.12
CA LYS A 14 30.10 29.57 -6.10
C LYS A 14 29.75 29.13 -7.52
N LYS A 15 29.68 30.10 -8.45
CA LYS A 15 29.46 29.85 -9.88
C LYS A 15 30.67 30.35 -10.71
N PRO A 16 31.37 29.48 -11.46
CA PRO A 16 31.21 28.02 -11.52
C PRO A 16 31.73 27.33 -10.23
N PRO A 17 31.18 26.16 -9.87
CA PRO A 17 31.65 25.41 -8.71
C PRO A 17 33.03 24.82 -8.98
N ASN A 18 33.87 24.78 -7.94
CA ASN A 18 35.16 24.08 -8.00
C ASN A 18 35.03 22.80 -7.17
N LEU A 19 34.72 21.68 -7.84
CA LEU A 19 34.48 20.40 -7.20
C LEU A 19 35.70 19.88 -6.43
N GLN A 20 36.92 20.19 -6.88
CA GLN A 20 38.13 19.79 -6.16
C GLN A 20 38.24 20.52 -4.82
N ILE A 21 38.01 21.84 -4.79
CA ILE A 21 38.00 22.61 -3.54
C ILE A 21 36.91 22.08 -2.59
N ILE A 22 35.73 21.75 -3.10
CA ILE A 22 34.65 21.20 -2.28
C ILE A 22 35.06 19.84 -1.69
N LYS A 23 35.64 18.93 -2.50
CA LYS A 23 36.17 17.63 -2.03
C LYS A 23 37.24 17.80 -0.95
N ASP A 24 38.20 18.69 -1.18
CA ASP A 24 39.28 18.97 -0.24
C ASP A 24 38.72 19.50 1.09
N LEU A 25 37.74 20.41 1.04
CA LEU A 25 37.08 20.94 2.25
C LEU A 25 36.25 19.88 2.97
N CYS A 26 35.57 18.99 2.26
CA CYS A 26 34.79 17.90 2.85
C CYS A 26 35.66 16.81 3.50
N SER A 27 36.93 16.69 3.10
CA SER A 27 37.86 15.72 3.71
C SER A 27 38.19 16.02 5.19
N ASN A 28 37.91 17.24 5.67
CA ASN A 28 38.08 17.63 7.07
C ASN A 28 36.72 17.57 7.81
N PRO A 29 36.54 16.63 8.76
CA PRO A 29 35.28 16.48 9.50
C PRO A 29 34.80 17.73 10.24
N GLN A 30 35.70 18.64 10.62
CA GLN A 30 35.31 19.89 11.28
C GLN A 30 34.51 20.83 10.36
N ASN A 31 34.77 20.78 9.05
CA ASN A 31 34.01 21.56 8.07
C ASN A 31 32.58 21.03 7.86
N LEU A 32 32.31 19.82 8.34
CA LEU A 32 31.03 19.12 8.20
C LEU A 32 30.12 19.30 9.43
N GLN A 33 30.69 19.62 10.60
CA GLN A 33 29.97 19.75 11.88
C GLN A 33 29.89 21.21 12.34
N ILE A 34 29.10 22.01 11.64
CA ILE A 34 28.94 23.44 11.93
C ILE A 34 27.58 23.66 12.59
N GLU A 35 27.56 24.41 13.70
CA GLU A 35 26.38 24.59 14.54
C GLU A 35 25.14 25.08 13.75
N ASN A 36 24.00 24.43 14.00
CA ASN A 36 22.65 24.74 13.48
C ASN A 36 22.41 24.68 11.97
N LEU A 37 23.44 24.60 11.11
CA LEU A 37 23.25 24.43 9.67
C LEU A 37 24.42 23.68 9.04
N SER A 38 24.14 22.60 8.29
CA SER A 38 25.18 21.80 7.66
C SER A 38 25.46 22.21 6.21
N PRO A 39 26.65 21.89 5.67
CA PRO A 39 26.95 22.07 4.25
C PRO A 39 25.92 21.42 3.32
N LEU A 40 25.38 20.26 3.71
CA LEU A 40 24.33 19.57 2.96
C LEU A 40 23.01 20.36 2.94
N HIS A 41 22.55 20.85 4.10
CA HIS A 41 21.34 21.68 4.17
C HIS A 41 21.49 22.94 3.31
N TRP A 42 22.67 23.56 3.34
CA TRP A 42 22.99 24.73 2.52
C TRP A 42 22.96 24.40 1.02
N ALA A 43 23.57 23.28 0.61
CA ALA A 43 23.54 22.80 -0.76
C ALA A 43 22.11 22.59 -1.27
N ILE A 44 21.27 21.92 -0.46
CA ILE A 44 19.86 21.67 -0.77
C ILE A 44 19.08 22.99 -0.87
N PHE A 45 19.20 23.87 0.13
CA PHE A 45 18.49 25.14 0.19
C PHE A 45 18.81 26.04 -1.02
N HIS A 46 20.07 26.07 -1.43
CA HIS A 46 20.52 26.83 -2.61
C HIS A 46 20.34 26.10 -3.95
N GLN A 47 19.75 24.90 -3.93
CA GLN A 47 19.45 24.11 -5.12
C GLN A 47 20.67 23.92 -6.03
N VAL A 48 21.80 23.56 -5.42
CA VAL A 48 23.06 23.35 -6.15
C VAL A 48 23.04 22.02 -6.92
N ASP A 49 24.04 21.83 -7.76
CA ASP A 49 24.21 20.63 -8.59
C ASP A 49 24.25 19.33 -7.75
N PHE A 50 23.63 18.26 -8.27
CA PHE A 50 23.53 16.97 -7.60
C PHE A 50 24.91 16.34 -7.32
N GLU A 51 25.93 16.63 -8.14
CA GLU A 51 27.30 16.16 -7.91
C GLU A 51 27.89 16.76 -6.62
N ILE A 52 27.56 18.01 -6.28
CA ILE A 52 28.01 18.63 -5.02
C ILE A 52 27.32 17.95 -3.84
N ILE A 53 26.02 17.69 -3.95
CA ILE A 53 25.24 16.97 -2.92
C ILE A 53 25.83 15.58 -2.70
N LYS A 54 26.14 14.86 -3.78
CA LYS A 54 26.78 13.55 -3.75
C LYS A 54 28.14 13.58 -3.05
N ILE A 55 29.01 14.52 -3.41
CA ILE A 55 30.33 14.71 -2.76
C ILE A 55 30.17 14.90 -1.24
N ILE A 56 29.20 15.70 -0.80
CA ILE A 56 28.96 15.94 0.63
C ILE A 56 28.47 14.66 1.31
N CYS A 57 27.55 13.90 0.71
CA CYS A 57 27.04 12.66 1.28
C CYS A 57 28.14 11.58 1.41
N GLU A 58 29.02 11.49 0.42
CA GLU A 58 30.13 10.53 0.39
C GLU A 58 31.30 10.90 1.33
N SER A 59 31.29 12.09 1.93
CA SER A 59 32.38 12.60 2.78
C SER A 59 32.42 12.04 4.21
N GLY A 60 31.47 11.18 4.58
CA GLY A 60 31.31 10.69 5.96
C GLY A 60 30.53 11.65 6.87
N PHE A 61 29.86 12.65 6.28
CA PHE A 61 28.90 13.51 6.96
C PHE A 61 27.75 12.67 7.57
N ASP A 62 27.45 12.89 8.86
CA ASP A 62 26.34 12.18 9.52
C ASP A 62 25.00 12.75 9.07
N LEU A 63 24.29 12.00 8.23
CA LEU A 63 22.99 12.37 7.67
C LEU A 63 21.84 12.34 8.68
N ASN A 64 22.05 11.77 9.88
CA ASN A 64 20.99 11.39 10.80
C ASN A 64 21.03 12.17 12.13
N ASN A 65 22.00 13.05 12.34
CA ASN A 65 22.15 13.84 13.56
C ASN A 65 21.35 15.15 13.56
N PHE A 66 20.17 15.16 12.93
CA PHE A 66 19.33 16.34 12.78
C PHE A 66 17.91 16.11 13.29
N LYS A 67 17.31 17.15 13.88
CA LYS A 67 15.93 17.10 14.35
C LYS A 67 14.94 16.88 13.19
N THR A 68 15.12 17.64 12.11
CA THR A 68 14.44 17.42 10.83
C THR A 68 15.36 16.55 9.99
N SER A 69 14.87 15.40 9.55
CA SER A 69 15.70 14.50 8.73
C SER A 69 16.12 15.20 7.43
N VAL A 70 17.31 14.88 6.92
CA VAL A 70 17.79 15.44 5.64
C VAL A 70 16.86 15.08 4.47
N PHE A 71 16.14 13.95 4.57
CA PHE A 71 15.12 13.52 3.62
C PHE A 71 13.92 14.48 3.63
N GLU A 72 13.36 14.75 4.81
CA GLU A 72 12.25 15.70 5.00
C GLU A 72 12.65 17.11 4.56
N TYR A 73 13.84 17.57 4.95
CA TYR A 73 14.34 18.88 4.55
C TYR A 73 14.48 19.01 3.03
N SER A 74 14.94 17.95 2.35
CA SER A 74 15.04 17.91 0.89
C SER A 74 13.68 17.98 0.22
N LEU A 75 12.68 17.28 0.74
CA LEU A 75 11.30 17.37 0.22
C LEU A 75 10.73 18.78 0.29
N ILE A 76 11.03 19.52 1.36
CA ILE A 76 10.49 20.87 1.57
C ILE A 76 11.22 21.90 0.70
N ASN A 77 12.55 21.82 0.60
CA ASN A 77 13.36 22.89 0.02
C ASN A 77 13.82 22.63 -1.42
N TYR A 78 14.02 21.36 -1.81
CA TYR A 78 14.42 20.99 -3.16
C TYR A 78 13.94 19.57 -3.55
N PRO A 79 12.64 19.39 -3.79
CA PRO A 79 12.03 18.08 -4.04
C PRO A 79 12.50 17.49 -5.38
N SER A 80 13.51 16.62 -5.32
CA SER A 80 14.10 15.92 -6.46
C SER A 80 14.32 14.45 -6.13
N ILE A 81 13.81 13.54 -6.97
CA ILE A 81 14.02 12.10 -6.82
C ILE A 81 15.51 11.73 -6.81
N GLN A 82 16.35 12.47 -7.55
CA GLN A 82 17.79 12.21 -7.60
C GLN A 82 18.46 12.51 -6.25
N ILE A 83 18.09 13.62 -5.60
CA ILE A 83 18.59 13.95 -4.25
C ILE A 83 18.15 12.88 -3.24
N LEU A 84 16.87 12.51 -3.27
CA LEU A 84 16.34 11.52 -2.33
C LEU A 84 17.03 10.16 -2.50
N LYS A 85 17.30 9.73 -3.74
CA LYS A 85 18.07 8.52 -4.03
C LYS A 85 19.49 8.60 -3.46
N ILE A 86 20.22 9.68 -3.73
CA ILE A 86 21.57 9.90 -3.19
C ILE A 86 21.56 9.79 -1.66
N LEU A 87 20.60 10.44 -1.00
CA LEU A 87 20.49 10.41 0.47
C LEU A 87 20.23 9.00 0.99
N ILE A 88 19.27 8.27 0.43
CA ILE A 88 18.94 6.90 0.85
C ILE A 88 20.11 5.95 0.59
N GLU A 89 20.77 6.05 -0.56
CA GLU A 89 21.95 5.24 -0.91
C GLU A 89 23.12 5.47 0.06
N ASN A 90 23.24 6.67 0.62
CA ASN A 90 24.25 7.03 1.62
C ASN A 90 23.78 6.82 3.07
N GLY A 91 22.63 6.17 3.29
CA GLY A 91 22.17 5.79 4.64
C GLY A 91 21.41 6.86 5.41
N ALA A 92 20.85 7.87 4.72
CA ALA A 92 19.92 8.80 5.34
C ALA A 92 18.67 8.05 5.85
N TYR A 93 18.21 8.44 7.03
CA TYR A 93 16.98 7.95 7.61
C TYR A 93 15.76 8.42 6.80
N PHE A 94 14.88 7.47 6.47
CA PHE A 94 13.59 7.74 5.85
C PHE A 94 12.51 7.94 6.92
N PRO A 95 11.91 9.13 7.05
CA PRO A 95 10.94 9.44 8.11
C PRO A 95 9.57 8.82 7.83
N LYS A 96 9.24 7.74 8.55
CA LYS A 96 7.98 6.99 8.35
C LYS A 96 6.77 7.54 9.09
N ASN A 97 6.98 8.41 10.08
CA ASN A 97 5.94 8.88 11.00
C ASN A 97 5.56 10.34 10.74
N ILE A 98 5.95 10.87 9.58
CA ILE A 98 5.69 12.24 9.15
C ILE A 98 4.88 12.17 7.86
N ASN A 99 3.94 13.10 7.68
CA ASN A 99 3.07 13.13 6.51
C ASN A 99 3.81 13.65 5.25
N LEU A 100 4.81 12.88 4.79
CA LEU A 100 5.66 13.24 3.64
C LEU A 100 4.86 13.45 2.36
N PHE A 101 3.79 12.69 2.18
CA PHE A 101 2.95 12.78 0.99
C PHE A 101 2.25 14.12 0.91
N VAL A 102 1.76 14.65 2.03
CA VAL A 102 1.18 16.00 2.08
C VAL A 102 2.25 17.03 1.70
N TYR A 103 3.46 16.99 2.26
CA TYR A 103 4.51 17.93 1.84
C TYR A 103 4.84 17.84 0.35
N CYS A 104 4.88 16.63 -0.20
CA CYS A 104 5.10 16.42 -1.64
C CYS A 104 3.98 17.06 -2.48
N VAL A 105 2.73 16.83 -2.10
CA VAL A 105 1.52 17.32 -2.80
C VAL A 105 1.38 18.84 -2.67
N GLU A 106 1.54 19.39 -1.47
CA GLU A 106 1.30 20.82 -1.22
C GLU A 106 2.40 21.71 -1.82
N ASN A 107 3.66 21.28 -1.76
CA ASN A 107 4.79 22.14 -2.13
C ASN A 107 5.30 21.92 -3.56
N SER A 108 5.15 20.71 -4.12
CA SER A 108 5.87 20.33 -5.35
C SER A 108 5.01 19.72 -6.44
N GLN A 109 3.99 18.94 -6.06
CA GLN A 109 3.25 18.06 -6.97
C GLN A 109 4.17 17.23 -7.89
N ASN A 110 5.35 16.85 -7.41
CA ASN A 110 6.29 16.04 -8.16
C ASN A 110 5.91 14.55 -8.06
N PHE A 111 5.33 14.02 -9.14
CA PHE A 111 4.81 12.64 -9.17
C PHE A 111 5.91 11.58 -9.00
N GLU A 112 7.10 11.80 -9.55
CA GLU A 112 8.22 10.86 -9.40
C GLU A 112 8.66 10.75 -7.94
N VAL A 113 8.73 11.90 -7.24
CA VAL A 113 9.01 11.94 -5.80
C VAL A 113 7.91 11.24 -5.02
N PHE A 114 6.63 11.50 -5.34
CA PHE A 114 5.49 10.86 -4.71
C PHE A 114 5.55 9.33 -4.82
N GLN A 115 5.77 8.82 -6.04
CA GLN A 115 5.91 7.40 -6.29
C GLN A 115 7.11 6.80 -5.54
N TYR A 116 8.24 7.50 -5.49
CA TYR A 116 9.41 7.02 -4.78
C TYR A 116 9.18 6.93 -3.26
N ILE A 117 8.45 7.87 -2.65
CA ILE A 117 8.06 7.79 -1.23
C ILE A 117 7.16 6.57 -0.99
N CYS A 118 6.23 6.26 -1.90
CA CYS A 118 5.42 5.04 -1.85
C CYS A 118 6.30 3.77 -1.91
N GLU A 119 7.29 3.74 -2.80
CA GLU A 119 8.21 2.60 -2.97
C GLU A 119 9.11 2.37 -1.75
N LEU A 120 9.55 3.43 -1.08
CA LEU A 120 10.29 3.37 0.19
C LEU A 120 9.42 2.94 1.38
N GLY A 121 8.10 2.90 1.19
CA GLY A 121 7.16 2.45 2.20
C GLY A 121 6.74 3.55 3.18
N GLY A 122 6.57 4.78 2.69
CA GLY A 122 5.96 5.86 3.45
C GLY A 122 4.55 5.49 3.93
N ASN A 123 4.21 5.84 5.17
CA ASN A 123 2.87 5.57 5.69
C ASN A 123 1.86 6.53 5.05
N ILE A 124 1.02 5.99 4.16
CA ILE A 124 0.11 6.77 3.33
C ILE A 124 -1.15 7.25 4.06
N ASN A 125 -1.43 6.66 5.23
CA ASN A 125 -2.62 6.93 6.03
C ASN A 125 -2.30 7.73 7.30
N ILE A 126 -1.16 8.44 7.33
CA ILE A 126 -0.85 9.35 8.44
C ILE A 126 -1.94 10.41 8.55
N VAL A 127 -2.55 10.49 9.72
CA VAL A 127 -3.59 11.47 10.04
C VAL A 127 -2.91 12.75 10.53
N GLY A 128 -2.63 13.66 9.60
CA GLY A 128 -2.24 15.04 9.91
C GLY A 128 -3.44 15.98 9.89
N LEU A 129 -3.24 17.22 9.44
CA LEU A 129 -4.34 18.13 9.10
C LEU A 129 -5.16 17.66 7.90
N ASN A 130 -4.59 16.84 7.02
CA ASN A 130 -5.21 16.24 5.84
C ASN A 130 -4.62 14.84 5.61
N SER A 131 -5.42 13.90 5.08
CA SER A 131 -4.86 12.67 4.49
C SER A 131 -4.25 12.97 3.12
N VAL A 132 -3.47 12.04 2.58
CA VAL A 132 -2.90 12.22 1.24
C VAL A 132 -3.98 12.46 0.17
N LEU A 133 -5.12 11.74 0.24
CA LEU A 133 -6.20 11.88 -0.73
C LEU A 133 -6.94 13.21 -0.57
N HIS A 134 -7.07 13.73 0.66
CA HIS A 134 -7.59 15.09 0.87
C HIS A 134 -6.68 16.11 0.19
N SER A 135 -5.36 16.05 0.42
CA SER A 135 -4.44 16.99 -0.21
C SER A 135 -4.45 16.85 -1.73
N ILE A 136 -4.43 15.64 -2.28
CA ILE A 136 -4.54 15.42 -3.75
C ILE A 136 -5.78 16.13 -4.31
N CYS A 137 -6.93 15.96 -3.66
CA CYS A 137 -8.19 16.58 -4.09
C CYS A 137 -8.19 18.11 -3.92
N ILE A 138 -7.78 18.61 -2.75
CA ILE A 138 -7.75 20.05 -2.42
C ILE A 138 -6.81 20.81 -3.37
N PHE A 139 -5.62 20.26 -3.63
CA PHE A 139 -4.63 20.89 -4.50
C PHE A 139 -4.92 20.63 -5.98
N GLY A 140 -5.77 19.66 -6.32
CA GLY A 140 -6.16 19.37 -7.70
C GLY A 140 -5.04 18.72 -8.49
N CYS A 141 -4.35 17.76 -7.87
CA CYS A 141 -3.29 17.01 -8.54
C CYS A 141 -3.85 16.12 -9.65
N ASP A 142 -2.97 15.75 -10.57
CA ASP A 142 -3.26 14.74 -11.60
C ASP A 142 -3.79 13.43 -10.99
N ILE A 143 -4.73 12.78 -11.68
CA ILE A 143 -5.39 11.57 -11.21
C ILE A 143 -4.40 10.42 -10.92
N SER A 144 -3.24 10.42 -11.56
CA SER A 144 -2.16 9.45 -11.31
C SER A 144 -1.72 9.45 -9.84
N PHE A 145 -1.78 10.59 -9.15
CA PHE A 145 -1.52 10.66 -7.70
C PHE A 145 -2.54 9.85 -6.91
N ALA A 146 -3.82 10.04 -7.18
CA ALA A 146 -4.89 9.31 -6.50
C ALA A 146 -4.83 7.82 -6.81
N LYS A 147 -4.69 7.43 -8.09
CA LYS A 147 -4.53 6.03 -8.50
C LYS A 147 -3.34 5.37 -7.80
N THR A 148 -2.21 6.06 -7.72
CA THR A 148 -1.03 5.58 -7.00
C THR A 148 -1.29 5.49 -5.50
N ALA A 149 -1.90 6.51 -4.89
CA ALA A 149 -2.19 6.50 -3.47
C ALA A 149 -3.11 5.34 -3.07
N LEU A 150 -4.18 5.14 -3.83
CA LEU A 150 -5.14 4.06 -3.65
C LEU A 150 -4.47 2.69 -3.81
N LYS A 151 -3.64 2.50 -4.85
CA LYS A 151 -2.82 1.30 -5.05
C LYS A 151 -1.92 0.98 -3.86
N TYR A 152 -1.41 2.00 -3.18
CA TYR A 152 -0.58 1.86 -1.98
C TYR A 152 -1.37 1.80 -0.67
N GLY A 153 -2.71 1.85 -0.73
CA GLY A 153 -3.60 1.63 0.40
C GLY A 153 -4.13 2.88 1.08
N ALA A 154 -4.13 4.04 0.40
CA ALA A 154 -4.82 5.21 0.90
C ALA A 154 -6.32 4.92 1.07
N ASP A 155 -6.89 5.31 2.21
CA ASP A 155 -8.31 5.15 2.52
C ASP A 155 -9.15 6.25 1.83
N PRO A 156 -9.93 5.94 0.77
CA PRO A 156 -10.74 6.93 0.05
C PRO A 156 -11.90 7.49 0.88
N LYS A 157 -12.26 6.82 1.97
CA LYS A 157 -13.36 7.17 2.88
C LYS A 157 -12.84 7.76 4.19
N MET A 158 -11.57 8.13 4.25
CA MET A 158 -11.02 8.77 5.43
C MET A 158 -11.77 10.08 5.70
N ILE A 159 -12.31 10.26 6.90
CA ILE A 159 -13.04 11.49 7.24
C ILE A 159 -12.08 12.47 7.91
N ASN A 160 -11.97 13.67 7.34
CA ASN A 160 -11.35 14.83 7.97
C ASN A 160 -12.19 16.08 7.71
N GLY A 161 -13.25 16.24 8.51
CA GLY A 161 -14.36 17.14 8.19
C GLY A 161 -15.32 16.51 7.18
N PHE A 162 -14.84 16.26 5.97
CA PHE A 162 -15.53 15.52 4.91
C PHE A 162 -14.62 14.41 4.35
N GLU A 163 -15.17 13.50 3.54
CA GLU A 163 -14.36 12.53 2.77
C GLU A 163 -13.61 13.22 1.61
N PRO A 164 -12.47 12.68 1.13
CA PRO A 164 -11.71 13.22 0.00
C PRO A 164 -12.55 13.57 -1.23
N ILE A 165 -13.56 12.75 -1.55
CA ILE A 165 -14.46 12.95 -2.70
C ILE A 165 -15.16 14.31 -2.70
N HIS A 166 -15.42 14.90 -1.51
CA HIS A 166 -16.06 16.21 -1.40
C HIS A 166 -15.14 17.36 -1.81
N TYR A 167 -13.82 17.12 -1.80
CA TYR A 167 -12.81 18.10 -2.21
C TYR A 167 -12.36 17.90 -3.68
N ALA A 168 -12.77 16.82 -4.33
CA ALA A 168 -12.36 16.51 -5.70
C ALA A 168 -12.89 17.58 -6.69
N LYS A 169 -11.98 18.11 -7.51
CA LYS A 169 -12.24 19.25 -8.41
C LYS A 169 -12.93 18.87 -9.71
N ASP A 170 -12.69 17.67 -10.20
CA ASP A 170 -13.25 17.15 -11.45
C ASP A 170 -14.06 15.87 -11.20
N GLN A 171 -14.82 15.46 -12.21
CA GLN A 171 -15.69 14.29 -12.12
C GLN A 171 -14.89 12.98 -12.17
N GLU A 172 -13.77 12.96 -12.89
CA GLU A 172 -12.93 11.76 -13.04
C GLU A 172 -12.37 11.30 -11.68
N MET A 173 -11.86 12.26 -10.89
CA MET A 173 -11.40 12.03 -9.53
C MET A 173 -12.54 11.58 -8.60
N LYS A 174 -13.75 12.15 -8.76
CA LYS A 174 -14.91 11.73 -7.97
C LYS A 174 -15.31 10.30 -8.28
N ASP A 175 -15.38 9.95 -9.55
CA ASP A 175 -15.74 8.62 -10.02
C ASP A 175 -14.70 7.59 -9.54
N LEU A 176 -13.41 7.91 -9.65
CA LEU A 176 -12.33 7.08 -9.12
C LEU A 176 -12.53 6.81 -7.62
N LEU A 177 -12.74 7.85 -6.80
CA LEU A 177 -12.87 7.70 -5.35
C LEU A 177 -14.18 7.01 -4.93
N LEU A 178 -15.28 7.27 -5.64
CA LEU A 178 -16.58 6.68 -5.37
C LEU A 178 -16.58 5.18 -5.68
N ASN A 179 -15.95 4.81 -6.79
CA ASN A 179 -15.97 3.44 -7.32
C ASN A 179 -14.75 2.62 -6.89
N TYR A 180 -13.82 3.15 -6.09
CA TYR A 180 -12.67 2.39 -5.66
C TYR A 180 -13.05 1.30 -4.65
N HIS A 181 -12.98 0.03 -5.08
CA HIS A 181 -13.17 -1.14 -4.24
C HIS A 181 -12.31 -2.31 -4.73
N THR A 182 -11.48 -2.86 -3.85
CA THR A 182 -10.49 -3.89 -4.18
C THR A 182 -10.73 -5.21 -3.47
N LEU A 183 -10.07 -6.28 -3.91
CA LEU A 183 -10.00 -7.56 -3.21
C LEU A 183 -9.60 -7.40 -1.74
N VAL A 184 -8.71 -6.46 -1.43
CA VAL A 184 -8.31 -6.20 -0.04
C VAL A 184 -9.47 -5.65 0.79
N ASP A 185 -10.32 -4.80 0.21
CA ASP A 185 -11.52 -4.27 0.88
C ASP A 185 -12.53 -5.39 1.15
N ASP A 186 -12.71 -6.30 0.18
CA ASP A 186 -13.55 -7.49 0.35
C ASP A 186 -13.02 -8.41 1.45
N LEU A 187 -11.72 -8.71 1.47
CA LEU A 187 -11.11 -9.53 2.51
C LEU A 187 -11.23 -8.91 3.91
N LEU A 188 -11.08 -7.59 4.03
CA LEU A 188 -11.28 -6.88 5.29
C LEU A 188 -12.74 -6.88 5.74
N SER A 189 -13.67 -6.60 4.81
CA SER A 189 -15.11 -6.70 5.07
C SER A 189 -15.48 -8.09 5.56
N PHE A 190 -14.94 -9.12 4.90
CA PHE A 190 -15.13 -10.52 5.23
C PHE A 190 -14.59 -10.90 6.61
N LEU A 191 -13.38 -10.42 6.95
CA LEU A 191 -12.79 -10.56 8.27
C LEU A 191 -13.68 -9.93 9.36
N HIS A 192 -14.16 -8.70 9.13
CA HIS A 192 -14.96 -7.95 10.11
C HIS A 192 -16.33 -8.57 10.34
N GLN A 193 -16.90 -9.20 9.31
CA GLN A 193 -18.15 -9.94 9.42
C GLN A 193 -17.99 -11.28 10.16
N GLN A 194 -16.75 -11.74 10.40
CA GLN A 194 -16.40 -13.03 11.01
C GLN A 194 -17.05 -14.23 10.31
N GLN A 195 -17.02 -14.23 8.98
CA GLN A 195 -17.72 -15.20 8.13
C GLN A 195 -16.76 -16.14 7.39
N VAL A 196 -17.20 -17.39 7.14
CA VAL A 196 -16.45 -18.48 6.45
C VAL A 196 -15.01 -18.61 6.97
N ASN A 197 -14.90 -18.67 8.27
CA ASN A 197 -13.63 -18.76 8.97
C ASN A 197 -13.46 -20.16 9.55
N ASP A 198 -12.34 -20.79 9.21
CA ASP A 198 -11.95 -22.15 9.59
C ASP A 198 -10.91 -22.16 10.73
N LEU A 199 -10.49 -20.99 11.21
CA LEU A 199 -9.62 -20.82 12.36
C LEU A 199 -10.35 -20.12 13.52
N ILE A 200 -10.42 -20.80 14.67
CA ILE A 200 -10.87 -20.22 15.94
C ILE A 200 -9.66 -19.63 16.68
N ILE A 201 -9.72 -18.34 16.96
CA ILE A 201 -8.71 -17.58 17.70
C ILE A 201 -9.23 -17.32 19.11
N LYS A 202 -8.53 -17.86 20.10
CA LYS A 202 -8.82 -17.62 21.51
C LYS A 202 -8.17 -16.32 21.96
N THR A 203 -8.96 -15.39 22.49
CA THR A 203 -8.49 -14.13 23.08
C THR A 203 -8.73 -14.15 24.59
N LYS A 204 -8.32 -13.09 25.29
CA LYS A 204 -8.51 -12.95 26.74
C LYS A 204 -9.99 -12.88 27.13
N ASP A 205 -10.82 -12.29 26.28
CA ASP A 205 -12.21 -11.92 26.54
C ASP A 205 -13.23 -12.76 25.76
N LYS A 206 -12.90 -13.24 24.55
CA LYS A 206 -13.81 -14.09 23.74
C LYS A 206 -13.06 -14.95 22.72
N GLU A 207 -13.81 -15.77 21.99
CA GLU A 207 -13.31 -16.38 20.75
C GLU A 207 -13.73 -15.50 19.58
N ILE A 208 -12.82 -15.33 18.62
CA ILE A 208 -13.10 -14.75 17.30
C ILE A 208 -12.65 -15.71 16.23
N THR A 209 -13.04 -15.48 14.99
CA THR A 209 -12.69 -16.36 13.87
C THR A 209 -11.91 -15.60 12.78
N ALA A 210 -11.05 -16.32 12.08
CA ALA A 210 -10.32 -15.82 10.91
C ALA A 210 -10.17 -16.93 9.85
N ASN A 211 -9.79 -16.55 8.64
CA ASN A 211 -9.58 -17.51 7.55
C ASN A 211 -8.11 -17.95 7.52
N LYS A 212 -7.90 -19.24 7.74
CA LYS A 212 -6.57 -19.84 7.83
C LYS A 212 -5.80 -19.73 6.52
N THR A 213 -6.47 -19.91 5.37
CA THR A 213 -5.85 -19.81 4.05
C THR A 213 -5.30 -18.40 3.82
N ILE A 214 -6.10 -17.37 4.13
CA ILE A 214 -5.66 -15.96 4.01
C ILE A 214 -4.48 -15.68 4.95
N LEU A 215 -4.53 -16.15 6.20
CA LEU A 215 -3.41 -15.98 7.12
C LEU A 215 -2.15 -16.69 6.62
N LYS A 216 -2.24 -17.95 6.19
CA LYS A 216 -1.08 -18.71 5.67
C LYS A 216 -0.48 -18.12 4.41
N ALA A 217 -1.28 -17.44 3.59
CA ALA A 217 -0.77 -16.70 2.44
C ALA A 217 0.17 -15.55 2.87
N ARG A 218 -0.03 -14.99 4.07
CA ARG A 218 0.68 -13.81 4.57
C ARG A 218 1.77 -14.11 5.59
N ILE A 219 1.59 -15.15 6.42
CA ILE A 219 2.47 -15.47 7.54
C ILE A 219 2.85 -16.95 7.55
N THR A 220 4.05 -17.23 8.04
CA THR A 220 4.56 -18.60 8.20
C THR A 220 3.85 -19.35 9.33
N GLU A 221 3.92 -20.69 9.33
CA GLU A 221 3.38 -21.52 10.42
C GLU A 221 4.01 -21.19 11.79
N GLU A 222 5.30 -20.86 11.81
CA GLU A 222 6.01 -20.46 13.03
C GLU A 222 5.46 -19.14 13.57
N GLU A 223 5.33 -18.13 12.71
CA GLU A 223 4.75 -16.83 13.06
C GLU A 223 3.29 -16.98 13.51
N MET A 224 2.50 -17.78 12.81
CA MET A 224 1.10 -18.07 13.18
C MET A 224 1.02 -18.69 14.57
N THR A 225 1.91 -19.63 14.90
CA THR A 225 1.96 -20.25 16.23
C THR A 225 2.28 -19.24 17.32
N LYS A 226 3.29 -18.37 17.11
CA LYS A 226 3.65 -17.29 18.04
C LYS A 226 2.50 -16.30 18.22
N LEU A 227 1.87 -15.91 17.11
CA LEU A 227 0.75 -14.97 17.07
C LEU A 227 -0.46 -15.50 17.85
N LEU A 228 -0.89 -16.73 17.57
CA LEU A 228 -2.02 -17.37 18.27
C LEU A 228 -1.73 -17.60 19.76
N HIS A 229 -0.48 -17.83 20.14
CA HIS A 229 -0.09 -17.89 21.55
C HIS A 229 -0.23 -16.52 22.23
N PHE A 230 0.24 -15.46 21.58
CA PHE A 230 0.16 -14.09 22.09
C PHE A 230 -1.29 -13.61 22.22
N PHE A 231 -2.13 -13.88 21.22
CA PHE A 231 -3.55 -13.46 21.18
C PHE A 231 -4.37 -13.91 22.39
N LYS A 232 -4.02 -15.03 23.04
CA LYS A 232 -4.69 -15.51 24.26
C LYS A 232 -4.62 -14.53 25.43
N ASN A 233 -3.64 -13.61 25.41
CA ASN A 233 -3.37 -12.69 26.52
C ASN A 233 -3.93 -11.29 26.31
N ILE A 234 -4.45 -10.99 25.12
CA ILE A 234 -4.98 -9.67 24.76
C ILE A 234 -6.46 -9.74 24.39
N ASN A 235 -7.13 -8.59 24.41
CA ASN A 235 -8.56 -8.54 24.09
C ASN A 235 -8.79 -8.69 22.59
N SER A 236 -10.00 -9.08 22.23
CA SER A 236 -10.40 -9.35 20.84
C SER A 236 -10.33 -8.12 19.94
N GLN A 237 -10.54 -6.92 20.47
CA GLN A 237 -10.41 -5.68 19.72
C GLN A 237 -8.95 -5.42 19.32
N GLU A 238 -8.01 -5.65 20.23
CA GLU A 238 -6.58 -5.59 19.94
C GLU A 238 -6.19 -6.67 18.93
N VAL A 239 -6.67 -7.91 19.07
CA VAL A 239 -6.46 -8.97 18.08
C VAL A 239 -6.92 -8.54 16.68
N MET A 240 -8.08 -7.88 16.56
CA MET A 240 -8.57 -7.39 15.27
C MET A 240 -7.61 -6.42 14.60
N HIS A 241 -6.93 -5.54 15.34
CA HIS A 241 -5.93 -4.64 14.76
C HIS A 241 -4.74 -5.39 14.15
N TYR A 242 -4.32 -6.51 14.75
CA TYR A 242 -3.28 -7.35 14.16
C TYR A 242 -3.76 -8.03 12.88
N LEU A 243 -5.00 -8.53 12.89
CA LEU A 243 -5.60 -9.17 11.71
C LEU A 243 -5.84 -8.16 10.59
N GLU A 244 -6.24 -6.93 10.90
CA GLU A 244 -6.37 -5.82 9.94
C GLU A 244 -5.03 -5.50 9.26
N ILE A 245 -3.91 -5.59 9.98
CA ILE A 245 -2.57 -5.44 9.36
C ILE A 245 -2.29 -6.60 8.40
N ILE A 246 -2.58 -7.83 8.82
CA ILE A 246 -2.31 -9.03 8.01
C ILE A 246 -3.23 -9.11 6.79
N TYR A 247 -4.50 -8.69 6.90
CA TYR A 247 -5.47 -8.73 5.81
C TYR A 247 -5.39 -7.48 4.92
N GLY A 248 -5.17 -6.32 5.52
CA GLY A 248 -5.21 -5.03 4.83
C GLY A 248 -3.85 -4.53 4.36
N GLY A 249 -2.77 -5.01 4.97
CA GLY A 249 -1.42 -4.47 4.76
C GLY A 249 -1.31 -3.00 5.15
N ILE A 250 -2.15 -2.53 6.08
CA ILE A 250 -2.19 -1.12 6.48
C ILE A 250 -2.03 -1.04 7.99
N LEU A 251 -1.25 -0.07 8.45
CA LEU A 251 -1.15 0.25 9.87
C LEU A 251 -2.44 0.91 10.37
N PRO A 252 -2.93 0.55 11.57
CA PRO A 252 -4.10 1.20 12.16
C PRO A 252 -3.86 2.71 12.38
N LYS A 253 -4.95 3.50 12.34
CA LYS A 253 -4.94 4.98 12.37
C LYS A 253 -4.28 5.59 13.62
N LYS A 254 -4.23 4.85 14.73
CA LYS A 254 -3.51 5.23 15.95
C LYS A 254 -2.47 4.16 16.23
N GLU A 255 -1.20 4.52 16.04
CA GLU A 255 -0.08 3.75 16.59
C GLU A 255 -0.17 3.80 18.11
N ASN A 256 -0.83 2.82 18.73
CA ASN A 256 -0.61 2.59 20.15
C ASN A 256 0.74 1.88 20.25
N PHE A 257 1.80 2.59 20.62
CA PHE A 257 3.17 2.06 20.58
C PHE A 257 3.34 0.75 21.37
N GLU A 258 2.56 0.54 22.44
CA GLU A 258 2.56 -0.72 23.22
C GLU A 258 2.14 -1.94 22.39
N PHE A 259 1.22 -1.77 21.43
CA PHE A 259 0.76 -2.83 20.53
C PHE A 259 1.84 -3.21 19.50
N MET A 260 2.63 -2.26 19.01
CA MET A 260 3.56 -2.51 17.90
C MET A 260 4.82 -3.29 18.31
N HIS A 261 5.28 -3.16 19.55
CA HIS A 261 6.51 -3.82 20.00
C HIS A 261 6.44 -5.34 19.94
N GLU A 262 5.31 -5.92 20.37
CA GLU A 262 5.13 -7.37 20.30
C GLU A 262 4.92 -7.85 18.86
N PHE A 263 4.25 -7.05 18.03
CA PHE A 263 4.13 -7.35 16.60
C PHE A 263 5.51 -7.43 15.95
N GLU A 264 6.39 -6.47 16.21
CA GLU A 264 7.76 -6.45 15.71
C GLU A 264 8.56 -7.65 16.19
N ARG A 265 8.35 -8.08 17.43
CA ARG A 265 9.01 -9.27 17.97
C ARG A 265 8.59 -10.55 17.25
N ILE A 266 7.30 -10.68 16.93
CA ILE A 266 6.76 -11.83 16.19
C ILE A 266 7.16 -11.75 14.71
N PHE A 267 7.14 -10.56 14.14
CA PHE A 267 7.37 -10.27 12.73
C PHE A 267 8.47 -9.21 12.53
N PRO A 268 9.77 -9.59 12.64
CA PRO A 268 10.88 -8.63 12.53
C PRO A 268 10.89 -7.84 11.22
N ASN A 269 10.36 -8.43 10.14
CA ASN A 269 10.30 -7.84 8.80
C ASN A 269 8.87 -7.43 8.36
N PHE A 270 7.92 -7.28 9.30
CA PHE A 270 6.52 -7.02 8.95
C PHE A 270 6.34 -5.79 8.05
N ARG A 271 7.17 -4.76 8.22
CA ARG A 271 7.10 -3.55 7.39
C ARG A 271 7.38 -3.82 5.92
N LYS A 272 8.22 -4.81 5.63
CA LYS A 272 8.55 -5.20 4.25
C LYS A 272 7.54 -6.22 3.71
N ASN A 273 7.10 -7.16 4.55
CA ASN A 273 6.35 -8.34 4.11
C ASN A 273 4.82 -8.21 4.33
N LEU A 274 4.42 -7.64 5.46
CA LEU A 274 3.01 -7.55 5.86
C LEU A 274 2.37 -6.22 5.47
N LEU A 275 3.11 -5.11 5.50
CA LEU A 275 2.58 -3.80 5.09
C LEU A 275 2.49 -3.65 3.57
N PHE A 276 1.72 -2.64 3.18
CA PHE A 276 1.27 -2.24 1.85
C PHE A 276 0.21 -3.16 1.24
N ARG A 277 -0.89 -2.56 0.78
CA ARG A 277 -1.95 -3.28 0.03
C ARG A 277 -1.39 -4.10 -1.13
N LYS A 278 -0.40 -3.56 -1.86
CA LYS A 278 0.27 -4.27 -2.96
C LYS A 278 0.83 -5.64 -2.54
N ASN A 279 1.36 -5.76 -1.32
CA ASN A 279 1.93 -7.02 -0.84
C ASN A 279 0.81 -8.02 -0.49
N VAL A 280 -0.29 -7.54 0.10
CA VAL A 280 -1.51 -8.36 0.28
C VAL A 280 -1.93 -8.96 -1.06
N VAL A 281 -2.08 -8.09 -2.08
CA VAL A 281 -2.52 -8.50 -3.42
C VAL A 281 -1.58 -9.55 -3.99
N LEU A 282 -0.26 -9.32 -3.95
CA LEU A 282 0.73 -10.27 -4.46
C LEU A 282 0.67 -11.63 -3.74
N ASP A 283 0.53 -11.63 -2.41
CA ASP A 283 0.47 -12.86 -1.62
C ASP A 283 -0.83 -13.64 -1.89
N ILE A 284 -1.96 -12.95 -2.04
CA ILE A 284 -3.24 -13.58 -2.39
C ILE A 284 -3.26 -14.07 -3.84
N GLN A 285 -2.67 -13.33 -4.78
CA GLN A 285 -2.53 -13.76 -6.17
C GLN A 285 -1.75 -15.08 -6.30
N ARG A 286 -0.78 -15.34 -5.41
CA ARG A 286 -0.05 -16.63 -5.40
C ARG A 286 -0.98 -17.82 -5.10
N LEU A 287 -2.03 -17.62 -4.29
CA LEU A 287 -3.01 -18.68 -4.02
C LEU A 287 -3.69 -19.17 -5.30
N PHE A 288 -3.82 -18.34 -6.33
CA PHE A 288 -4.40 -18.78 -7.60
C PHE A 288 -3.68 -20.01 -8.19
N TYR A 289 -2.37 -20.08 -7.98
CA TYR A 289 -1.50 -21.16 -8.48
C TYR A 289 -1.30 -22.30 -7.46
N ASP A 290 -1.76 -22.14 -6.23
CA ASP A 290 -1.69 -23.19 -5.21
C ASP A 290 -2.87 -24.17 -5.39
N GLU A 291 -2.63 -25.26 -6.13
CA GLU A 291 -3.63 -26.30 -6.36
C GLU A 291 -3.91 -27.15 -5.11
N GLU A 292 -2.99 -27.20 -4.14
CA GLU A 292 -3.11 -28.04 -2.95
C GLU A 292 -4.04 -27.40 -1.91
N SER A 293 -4.02 -26.07 -1.80
CA SER A 293 -4.86 -25.35 -0.83
C SER A 293 -6.30 -25.09 -1.29
N LYS A 294 -6.64 -25.36 -2.56
CA LYS A 294 -8.00 -25.17 -3.10
C LYS A 294 -8.98 -26.16 -2.47
N ASP A 295 -9.98 -25.62 -1.80
CA ASP A 295 -10.95 -26.34 -0.96
C ASP A 295 -12.36 -26.41 -1.57
N PHE A 296 -12.52 -25.97 -2.82
CA PHE A 296 -13.80 -25.97 -3.52
C PHE A 296 -13.66 -26.24 -5.02
N GLU A 297 -14.69 -26.86 -5.61
CA GLU A 297 -14.72 -27.25 -7.03
C GLU A 297 -16.03 -26.82 -7.70
N ILE A 298 -15.95 -26.05 -8.79
CA ILE A 298 -17.10 -25.69 -9.62
C ILE A 298 -17.14 -26.63 -10.82
N ILE A 299 -18.26 -27.32 -11.02
CA ILE A 299 -18.44 -28.38 -12.03
C ILE A 299 -19.22 -27.84 -13.24
N PHE A 300 -18.62 -27.95 -14.42
CA PHE A 300 -19.18 -27.56 -15.72
C PHE A 300 -19.39 -28.79 -16.60
N GLY A 301 -20.49 -29.51 -16.38
CA GLY A 301 -20.77 -30.76 -17.10
C GLY A 301 -19.69 -31.82 -16.81
N SER A 302 -18.77 -32.04 -17.74
CA SER A 302 -17.68 -33.01 -17.61
C SER A 302 -16.35 -32.42 -17.14
N THR A 303 -16.22 -31.09 -17.07
CA THR A 303 -15.01 -30.41 -16.57
C THR A 303 -15.28 -29.76 -15.23
N SER A 304 -14.21 -29.39 -14.53
CA SER A 304 -14.31 -28.69 -13.25
C SER A 304 -13.16 -27.71 -13.05
N ILE A 305 -13.39 -26.69 -12.22
CA ILE A 305 -12.43 -25.65 -11.88
C ILE A 305 -12.35 -25.56 -10.36
N LYS A 306 -11.15 -25.69 -9.80
CA LYS A 306 -10.90 -25.57 -8.38
C LYS A 306 -10.64 -24.12 -7.96
N ALA A 307 -11.06 -23.75 -6.75
CA ALA A 307 -10.88 -22.44 -6.17
C ALA A 307 -10.88 -22.48 -4.62
N HIS A 308 -10.56 -21.35 -4.00
CA HIS A 308 -10.64 -21.14 -2.56
C HIS A 308 -12.02 -20.59 -2.16
N LYS A 309 -12.73 -21.25 -1.23
CA LYS A 309 -13.98 -20.77 -0.65
C LYS A 309 -13.83 -19.35 -0.11
N ALA A 310 -12.70 -19.06 0.54
CA ALA A 310 -12.37 -17.75 1.10
C ALA A 310 -12.43 -16.63 0.06
N ILE A 311 -11.85 -16.84 -1.12
CA ILE A 311 -11.78 -15.83 -2.20
C ILE A 311 -13.13 -15.68 -2.87
N LEU A 312 -13.81 -16.80 -3.18
CA LEU A 312 -15.15 -16.78 -3.75
C LEU A 312 -16.14 -16.05 -2.84
N ALA A 313 -16.14 -16.38 -1.55
CA ALA A 313 -17.05 -15.81 -0.56
C ALA A 313 -16.77 -14.34 -0.28
N ALA A 314 -15.50 -13.92 -0.26
CA ALA A 314 -15.17 -12.52 -0.07
C ALA A 314 -15.65 -11.67 -1.26
N ARG A 315 -15.62 -12.24 -2.48
CA ARG A 315 -15.82 -11.48 -3.72
C ARG A 315 -17.22 -11.57 -4.31
N SER A 316 -18.00 -12.59 -3.96
CA SER A 316 -19.31 -12.89 -4.54
C SER A 316 -20.33 -13.14 -3.44
N ALA A 317 -21.38 -12.32 -3.40
CA ALA A 317 -22.46 -12.49 -2.45
C ALA A 317 -23.19 -13.83 -2.66
N LEU A 318 -23.28 -14.32 -3.90
CA LEU A 318 -23.84 -15.64 -4.21
C LEU A 318 -23.07 -16.75 -3.47
N PHE A 319 -21.75 -16.79 -3.64
CA PHE A 319 -20.92 -17.79 -2.98
C PHE A 319 -20.90 -17.61 -1.45
N GLN A 320 -20.87 -16.36 -0.98
CA GLN A 320 -20.99 -16.04 0.45
C GLN A 320 -22.28 -16.63 1.04
N HIS A 321 -23.43 -16.39 0.40
CA HIS A 321 -24.72 -16.93 0.83
C HIS A 321 -24.76 -18.45 0.77
N MET A 322 -24.19 -19.06 -0.27
CA MET A 322 -24.11 -20.51 -0.41
C MET A 322 -23.34 -21.16 0.74
N PHE A 323 -22.16 -20.62 1.10
CA PHE A 323 -21.34 -21.21 2.16
C PHE A 323 -21.88 -20.92 3.56
N ILE A 324 -22.54 -19.78 3.77
CA ILE A 324 -22.95 -19.35 5.12
C ILE A 324 -24.42 -19.66 5.37
N SER A 325 -25.32 -19.12 4.54
CA SER A 325 -26.76 -19.13 4.80
C SER A 325 -27.36 -20.51 4.57
N VAL A 326 -26.90 -21.21 3.53
CA VAL A 326 -27.33 -22.58 3.24
C VAL A 326 -26.58 -23.60 4.11
N ASN A 327 -25.43 -23.20 4.69
CA ASN A 327 -24.50 -24.07 5.42
C ASN A 327 -24.17 -25.34 4.64
N ASP A 328 -23.99 -25.18 3.32
CA ASP A 328 -23.65 -26.30 2.46
C ASP A 328 -22.18 -26.69 2.69
N ASN A 329 -22.00 -27.83 3.35
CA ASN A 329 -20.69 -28.43 3.59
C ASN A 329 -20.15 -29.15 2.34
N SER A 330 -20.82 -29.06 1.20
CA SER A 330 -20.28 -29.54 -0.06
C SER A 330 -18.94 -28.86 -0.37
N ASN A 331 -18.05 -29.62 -0.97
CA ASN A 331 -16.79 -29.10 -1.51
C ASN A 331 -16.90 -28.88 -3.02
N SER A 332 -18.13 -28.91 -3.56
CA SER A 332 -18.36 -28.72 -4.98
C SER A 332 -19.76 -28.20 -5.30
N VAL A 333 -19.91 -27.41 -6.36
CA VAL A 333 -21.20 -26.97 -6.90
C VAL A 333 -21.24 -27.10 -8.42
N HIS A 334 -22.42 -27.38 -8.98
CA HIS A 334 -22.62 -27.33 -10.43
C HIS A 334 -22.84 -25.89 -10.87
N ASP A 335 -22.15 -25.48 -11.93
CA ASP A 335 -22.43 -24.24 -12.62
C ASP A 335 -23.68 -24.36 -13.50
N TYR A 336 -24.53 -23.33 -13.47
CA TYR A 336 -25.77 -23.26 -14.25
C TYR A 336 -25.82 -22.06 -15.20
N THR A 337 -24.69 -21.36 -15.39
CA THR A 337 -24.62 -20.19 -16.28
C THR A 337 -24.77 -20.58 -17.75
N GLN A 338 -24.52 -21.86 -18.09
CA GLN A 338 -24.45 -22.37 -19.46
C GLN A 338 -23.35 -21.69 -20.30
N LYS A 339 -22.42 -20.98 -19.67
CA LYS A 339 -21.28 -20.34 -20.32
C LYS A 339 -20.12 -21.32 -20.48
N ASP A 340 -19.21 -21.00 -21.38
CA ASP A 340 -17.98 -21.77 -21.55
C ASP A 340 -17.17 -21.74 -20.24
N PRO A 341 -16.65 -22.87 -19.74
CA PRO A 341 -15.79 -22.91 -18.55
C PRO A 341 -14.62 -21.91 -18.61
N GLN A 342 -14.15 -21.58 -19.81
CA GLN A 342 -13.09 -20.58 -20.00
C GLN A 342 -13.53 -19.18 -19.53
N ILE A 343 -14.80 -18.81 -19.67
CA ILE A 343 -15.33 -17.54 -19.12
C ILE A 343 -15.15 -17.52 -17.60
N PHE A 344 -15.48 -18.62 -16.94
CA PHE A 344 -15.29 -18.71 -15.49
C PHE A 344 -13.82 -18.68 -15.10
N GLN A 345 -12.89 -19.18 -15.93
CA GLN A 345 -11.46 -19.04 -15.65
C GLN A 345 -11.00 -17.58 -15.67
N TYR A 346 -11.44 -16.78 -16.65
CA TYR A 346 -11.16 -15.34 -16.68
C TYR A 346 -11.81 -14.60 -15.52
N PHE A 347 -13.07 -14.93 -15.21
CA PHE A 347 -13.79 -14.40 -14.06
C PHE A 347 -13.05 -14.74 -12.75
N LEU A 348 -12.66 -16.00 -12.57
CA LEU A 348 -11.92 -16.45 -11.41
C LEU A 348 -10.57 -15.73 -11.30
N LYS A 349 -9.86 -15.54 -12.40
CA LYS A 349 -8.63 -14.74 -12.42
C LYS A 349 -8.90 -13.31 -11.93
N PHE A 350 -9.97 -12.66 -12.38
CA PHE A 350 -10.37 -11.35 -11.83
C PHE A 350 -10.56 -11.38 -10.31
N LEU A 351 -11.19 -12.43 -9.75
CA LEU A 351 -11.40 -12.53 -8.29
C LEU A 351 -10.10 -12.55 -7.48
N TYR A 352 -9.00 -13.04 -8.04
CA TYR A 352 -7.69 -13.07 -7.37
C TYR A 352 -6.81 -11.87 -7.70
N PHE A 353 -6.98 -11.26 -8.88
CA PHE A 353 -6.03 -10.30 -9.41
C PHE A 353 -6.55 -8.85 -9.44
N ASP A 354 -7.86 -8.61 -9.26
CA ASP A 354 -8.53 -7.33 -9.55
C ASP A 354 -8.29 -6.85 -11.01
N ASP A 355 -7.92 -7.77 -11.90
CA ASP A 355 -7.48 -7.49 -13.26
C ASP A 355 -7.87 -8.60 -14.24
N ILE A 356 -7.94 -8.25 -15.53
CA ILE A 356 -8.29 -9.13 -16.63
C ILE A 356 -7.35 -8.91 -17.82
N ASP A 357 -7.19 -9.94 -18.65
CA ASP A 357 -6.28 -9.87 -19.80
C ASP A 357 -6.80 -8.91 -20.88
N SER A 358 -5.94 -8.01 -21.37
CA SER A 358 -6.33 -6.97 -22.34
C SER A 358 -6.69 -7.52 -23.73
N ASP A 359 -6.25 -8.74 -24.06
CA ASP A 359 -6.48 -9.41 -25.34
C ASP A 359 -7.75 -10.30 -25.36
N LEU A 360 -8.65 -10.14 -24.37
CA LEU A 360 -9.91 -10.88 -24.27
C LEU A 360 -10.76 -10.83 -25.54
N PRO A 361 -11.25 -11.94 -26.12
CA PRO A 361 -12.17 -11.92 -27.26
C PRO A 361 -13.45 -11.11 -26.97
N GLN A 362 -13.99 -10.38 -27.96
CA GLN A 362 -15.17 -9.52 -27.74
C GLN A 362 -16.39 -10.28 -27.22
N LYS A 363 -16.60 -11.52 -27.70
CA LYS A 363 -17.65 -12.42 -27.19
C LYS A 363 -17.50 -12.69 -25.68
N PHE A 364 -16.28 -12.76 -25.16
CA PHE A 364 -16.03 -13.05 -23.75
C PHE A 364 -16.30 -11.83 -22.86
N ILE A 365 -16.23 -10.62 -23.42
CA ILE A 365 -16.52 -9.39 -22.69
C ILE A 365 -17.99 -9.38 -22.25
N GLU A 366 -18.93 -9.62 -23.17
CA GLU A 366 -20.37 -9.69 -22.87
C GLU A 366 -20.67 -10.81 -21.86
N ASP A 367 -20.05 -11.98 -22.04
CA ASP A 367 -20.21 -13.11 -21.12
C ASP A 367 -19.66 -12.83 -19.70
N LEU A 368 -18.59 -12.03 -19.57
CA LEU A 368 -18.04 -11.60 -18.29
C LEU A 368 -18.89 -10.52 -17.61
N GLU A 369 -19.55 -9.65 -18.37
CA GLU A 369 -20.52 -8.68 -17.82
C GLU A 369 -21.68 -9.42 -17.16
N ASP A 370 -22.24 -10.44 -17.81
CA ASP A 370 -23.28 -11.30 -17.24
C ASP A 370 -22.83 -12.00 -15.94
N CYS A 371 -21.54 -12.31 -15.81
CA CYS A 371 -21.00 -12.91 -14.59
C CYS A 371 -21.08 -11.96 -13.38
N ILE A 372 -21.04 -10.64 -13.58
CA ILE A 372 -21.14 -9.65 -12.48
C ILE A 372 -22.48 -9.81 -11.76
N ASP A 373 -23.57 -9.85 -12.54
CA ASP A 373 -24.93 -9.98 -12.01
C ASP A 373 -25.20 -11.38 -11.49
N PHE A 374 -24.81 -12.42 -12.24
CA PHE A 374 -25.07 -13.81 -11.84
C PHE A 374 -24.36 -14.16 -10.53
N TYR A 375 -23.06 -13.83 -10.42
CA TYR A 375 -22.28 -14.11 -9.22
C TYR A 375 -22.41 -13.00 -8.16
N GLN A 376 -23.17 -11.94 -8.41
CA GLN A 376 -23.45 -10.88 -7.45
C GLN A 376 -22.17 -10.27 -6.86
N LEU A 377 -21.28 -9.78 -7.73
CA LEU A 377 -20.10 -9.03 -7.30
C LEU A 377 -20.51 -7.68 -6.67
N HIS A 378 -19.60 -7.10 -5.87
CA HIS A 378 -19.80 -5.75 -5.34
C HIS A 378 -20.04 -4.75 -6.49
N PRO A 379 -21.03 -3.83 -6.39
CA PRO A 379 -21.37 -2.91 -7.48
C PRO A 379 -20.22 -2.03 -7.96
N ASN A 380 -19.29 -1.72 -7.05
CA ASN A 380 -18.12 -0.89 -7.33
C ASN A 380 -16.85 -1.72 -7.58
N CYS A 381 -16.95 -3.01 -7.90
CA CYS A 381 -15.77 -3.79 -8.26
C CYS A 381 -15.16 -3.28 -9.58
N LEU A 382 -13.86 -3.48 -9.77
CA LEU A 382 -13.13 -2.96 -10.93
C LEU A 382 -13.40 -3.70 -12.24
N LEU A 383 -14.17 -4.80 -12.23
CA LEU A 383 -14.38 -5.61 -13.44
C LEU A 383 -15.06 -4.80 -14.56
N THR A 384 -16.10 -4.04 -14.22
CA THR A 384 -16.84 -3.21 -15.20
C THR A 384 -15.94 -2.15 -15.83
N GLU A 385 -15.12 -1.47 -15.02
CA GLU A 385 -14.15 -0.47 -15.51
C GLU A 385 -13.16 -1.11 -16.47
N LYS A 386 -12.58 -2.25 -16.08
CA LYS A 386 -11.61 -2.99 -16.90
C LYS A 386 -12.18 -3.47 -18.24
N LEU A 387 -13.41 -3.99 -18.23
CA LEU A 387 -14.08 -4.41 -19.46
C LEU A 387 -14.35 -3.21 -20.39
N ASN A 388 -14.69 -2.04 -19.83
CA ASN A 388 -14.85 -0.82 -20.60
C ASN A 388 -13.53 -0.29 -21.17
N GLU A 389 -12.42 -0.35 -20.44
CA GLU A 389 -11.08 -0.01 -20.94
C GLU A 389 -10.74 -0.84 -22.19
N ILE A 390 -10.94 -2.16 -22.13
CA ILE A 390 -10.70 -3.08 -23.26
C ILE A 390 -11.61 -2.77 -24.45
N LYS A 391 -12.87 -2.37 -24.21
CA LYS A 391 -13.81 -1.98 -25.28
C LYS A 391 -13.37 -0.69 -26.01
N ILE A 392 -12.70 0.23 -25.31
CA ILE A 392 -12.24 1.51 -25.90
C ILE A 392 -10.96 1.32 -26.71
N GLU A 393 -10.09 0.38 -26.32
CA GLU A 393 -8.83 0.10 -27.00
C GLU A 393 -8.98 -0.68 -28.32
N LYS A 394 -10.17 -1.22 -28.60
CA LYS A 394 -10.51 -1.97 -29.81
C LYS A 394 -11.34 -1.15 -30.79
#